data_AF-A0A368GJM7-F1
#
_entry.id   AF-A0A368GJM7-F1
#
_cell.length_a   1.000
_cell.length_b   1.000
_cell.length_c   1.000
_cell.angle_alpha   90.00
_cell.angle_beta   90.00
_cell.angle_gamma   90.00
#
_symmetry.space_group_name_H-M   'P 1'
#
loop_
_entity.id
_entity.type
_entity.pdbx_description
1 polymer ?
#
loop_
_entity_poly.entity_id
_entity_poly.type
_entity_poly.pdbx_seq_one_letter_code
_entity_poly.pdbx_strand_id
1 'polypeptide(L)'
;MIMNNRATKAIMYNRGGVSGGSAVVGLVRSSSWEMVEVTLTSEYYGNHNGDINSYALDDFHDLFDEFAQQQGIRFHRGNFREIMTFNYGLPVAKYGLRGVNCEQFRQFLSGVKAQKYHLQYAAVKCGPMTFSFCMAFSCTPENFFPQSGNSSG
;
A
#
# COMPACT_ATOMS: atom_id res chain seq x y z
N MET A 1 8.33 36.65 -45.76
CA MET A 1 8.89 35.42 -45.16
C MET A 1 7.80 34.37 -45.23
N ILE A 2 7.78 33.53 -46.28
CA ILE A 2 8.36 32.16 -46.33
C ILE A 2 7.76 31.27 -45.23
N MET A 3 7.20 30.08 -45.43
CA MET A 3 6.61 29.28 -46.52
C MET A 3 6.01 28.05 -45.81
N ASN A 4 4.96 27.45 -46.37
CA ASN A 4 4.44 26.12 -46.02
C ASN A 4 5.54 25.03 -46.00
N ASN A 5 5.40 23.98 -45.17
CA ASN A 5 5.25 22.61 -45.71
C ASN A 5 4.91 21.51 -44.70
N ARG A 6 4.09 20.56 -45.17
CA ARG A 6 3.91 19.20 -44.65
C ARG A 6 5.24 18.42 -44.72
N ALA A 7 5.47 17.51 -43.76
CA ALA A 7 6.22 16.29 -44.03
C ALA A 7 5.90 15.18 -43.01
N THR A 8 5.23 14.15 -43.52
CA THR A 8 5.16 12.78 -43.01
C THR A 8 6.54 12.11 -43.13
N LYS A 9 6.92 11.23 -42.17
CA LYS A 9 7.82 10.03 -42.31
C LYS A 9 8.27 9.61 -40.90
N ALA A 10 8.50 8.35 -40.53
CA ALA A 10 8.32 7.06 -41.18
C ALA A 10 8.37 5.98 -40.09
N ILE A 11 7.74 4.85 -40.41
CA ILE A 11 7.80 3.57 -39.72
C ILE A 11 9.23 3.02 -39.81
N MET A 12 9.81 2.57 -38.69
CA MET A 12 10.90 1.60 -38.72
C MET A 12 10.34 0.22 -38.39
N TYR A 13 10.16 -0.59 -39.43
CA TYR A 13 10.09 -2.04 -39.33
C TYR A 13 11.51 -2.54 -39.08
N ASN A 14 11.74 -3.26 -37.98
CA ASN A 14 12.95 -4.04 -37.79
C ASN A 14 12.61 -5.53 -37.95
N ARG A 15 13.19 -6.17 -38.96
CA ARG A 15 13.08 -7.61 -39.23
C ARG A 15 14.47 -8.21 -39.27
N GLY A 16 14.66 -9.25 -38.45
CA GLY A 16 15.90 -10.00 -38.23
C GLY A 16 16.30 -9.87 -36.76
N GLY A 17 16.41 -10.90 -35.93
CA GLY A 17 16.47 -12.34 -36.11
C GLY A 17 17.37 -12.87 -34.98
N VAL A 18 17.00 -14.03 -34.40
CA VAL A 18 17.83 -14.90 -33.54
C VAL A 18 17.81 -14.65 -32.02
N SER A 19 17.06 -15.55 -31.37
CA SER A 19 17.22 -16.16 -30.03
C SER A 19 17.74 -15.33 -28.85
N GLY A 20 16.81 -15.05 -27.94
CA GLY A 20 17.11 -14.78 -26.53
C GLY A 20 15.77 -14.72 -25.80
N GLY A 21 15.50 -15.71 -24.94
CA GLY A 21 14.27 -15.79 -24.15
C GLY A 21 14.18 -14.60 -23.20
N SER A 22 13.58 -13.51 -23.69
CA SER A 22 13.24 -12.35 -22.90
C SER A 22 11.99 -12.71 -22.11
N ALA A 23 12.15 -12.87 -20.80
CA ALA A 23 11.03 -12.97 -19.89
C ALA A 23 10.11 -11.78 -20.16
N VAL A 24 8.93 -12.07 -20.72
CA VAL A 24 7.82 -11.13 -20.73
C VAL A 24 7.50 -10.86 -19.28
N VAL A 25 8.09 -9.80 -18.73
CA VAL A 25 7.60 -9.16 -17.52
C VAL A 25 6.22 -8.67 -17.92
N GLY A 26 5.21 -9.50 -17.66
CA GLY A 26 3.83 -9.17 -17.87
C GLY A 26 3.60 -7.85 -17.17
N LEU A 27 3.30 -6.82 -17.96
CA LEU A 27 2.88 -5.54 -17.44
C LEU A 27 1.57 -5.82 -16.70
N VAL A 28 1.65 -6.06 -15.38
CA VAL A 28 0.48 -6.16 -14.51
C VAL A 28 -0.15 -4.78 -14.55
N ARG A 29 -1.06 -4.58 -15.51
CA ARG A 29 -1.91 -3.40 -15.57
C ARG A 29 -2.90 -3.56 -14.43
N SER A 30 -2.46 -3.14 -13.24
CA SER A 30 -3.35 -2.91 -12.10
C SER A 30 -4.54 -2.14 -12.64
N SER A 31 -5.73 -2.72 -12.52
CA SER A 31 -6.93 -2.10 -13.08
C SER A 31 -7.12 -0.75 -12.38
N SER A 32 -7.60 0.26 -13.12
CA SER A 32 -7.85 1.62 -12.60
C SER A 32 -8.79 1.67 -11.37
N TRP A 33 -9.34 0.54 -10.94
CA TRP A 33 -10.32 0.39 -9.87
C TRP A 33 -9.85 -0.55 -8.74
N GLU A 34 -8.65 -1.12 -8.81
CA GLU A 34 -8.16 -1.99 -7.75
C GLU A 34 -7.64 -1.14 -6.59
N MET A 35 -8.52 -0.92 -5.61
CA MET A 35 -8.15 -0.25 -4.37
C MET A 35 -7.22 -1.17 -3.57
N VAL A 36 -6.05 -0.66 -3.22
CA VAL A 36 -5.16 -1.31 -2.28
C VAL A 36 -5.69 -1.02 -0.89
N GLU A 37 -6.03 -2.06 -0.14
CA GLU A 37 -6.39 -1.89 1.28
C GLU A 37 -5.16 -2.13 2.14
N VAL A 38 -4.93 -1.27 3.12
CA VAL A 38 -3.82 -1.38 4.05
C VAL A 38 -4.36 -1.44 5.46
N THR A 39 -3.90 -2.38 6.26
CA THR A 39 -4.20 -2.46 7.69
C THR A 39 -2.90 -2.27 8.45
N LEU A 40 -2.89 -1.30 9.37
CA LEU A 40 -1.75 -1.01 10.24
C LEU A 40 -2.18 -1.15 11.69
N THR A 41 -1.32 -1.75 12.49
CA THR A 41 -1.50 -1.88 13.94
C THR A 41 -0.27 -1.34 14.64
N SER A 42 -0.50 -0.45 15.59
CA SER A 42 0.56 0.13 16.39
C SER A 42 0.92 -0.80 17.55
N GLU A 43 2.17 -0.71 18.02
CA GLU A 43 2.64 -1.32 19.26
C GLU A 43 2.30 -0.48 20.51
N TYR A 44 1.68 0.69 20.36
CA TYR A 44 1.21 1.48 21.50
C TYR A 44 0.15 0.71 22.29
N TYR A 45 0.51 0.27 23.50
CA TYR A 45 -0.42 -0.32 24.45
C TYR A 45 -1.02 0.77 25.33
N GLY A 46 -2.35 0.82 25.41
CA GLY A 46 -3.01 1.66 26.41
C GLY A 46 -4.52 1.54 26.40
N ASN A 47 -5.12 1.89 27.54
CA ASN A 47 -6.56 2.07 27.67
C ASN A 47 -7.03 3.13 26.66
N HIS A 48 -8.30 3.05 26.25
CA HIS A 48 -8.99 3.88 25.25
C HIS A 48 -8.96 5.40 25.50
N ASN A 49 -7.78 6.00 25.62
CA ASN A 49 -7.56 7.43 25.68
C ASN A 49 -7.41 7.91 24.24
N GLY A 50 -8.13 8.97 23.88
CA GLY A 50 -8.11 9.54 22.52
C GLY A 50 -6.70 9.89 22.03
N ASP A 51 -5.80 10.23 22.96
CA ASP A 51 -4.43 10.63 22.66
C ASP A 51 -3.59 9.50 22.04
N ILE A 52 -3.72 8.26 22.51
CA ILE A 52 -2.93 7.12 22.00
C ILE A 52 -3.34 6.78 20.56
N ASN A 53 -4.64 6.87 20.27
CA ASN A 53 -5.11 6.70 18.89
C ASN A 53 -4.59 7.83 18.00
N SER A 54 -4.50 9.08 18.49
CA SER A 54 -3.94 10.20 17.71
C SER A 54 -2.50 9.94 17.30
N TYR A 55 -1.60 9.61 18.24
CA TYR A 55 -0.18 9.38 17.93
C TYR A 55 0.03 8.21 16.96
N ALA A 56 -0.71 7.11 17.13
CA ALA A 56 -0.65 5.98 16.22
C ALA A 56 -1.09 6.35 14.80
N LEU A 57 -2.16 7.17 14.67
CA LEU A 57 -2.64 7.61 13.37
C LEU A 57 -1.67 8.58 12.70
N ASP A 58 -1.05 9.47 13.47
CA ASP A 58 0.00 10.37 12.97
C ASP A 58 1.19 9.57 12.42
N ASP A 59 1.67 8.56 13.16
CA ASP A 59 2.74 7.65 12.69
C ASP A 59 2.32 6.89 11.40
N PHE A 60 1.07 6.48 11.30
CA PHE A 60 0.56 5.83 10.08
C PHE A 60 0.52 6.80 8.90
N HIS A 61 0.13 8.06 9.12
CA HIS A 61 0.14 9.09 8.09
C HIS A 61 1.57 9.38 7.61
N ASP A 62 2.54 9.49 8.51
CA ASP A 62 3.95 9.67 8.17
C ASP A 62 4.51 8.53 7.33
N LEU A 63 4.05 7.29 7.54
CA LEU A 63 4.40 6.14 6.71
C LEU A 63 3.88 6.31 5.27
N PHE A 64 2.64 6.76 5.11
CA PHE A 64 2.08 7.01 3.78
C PHE A 64 2.76 8.19 3.09
N ASP A 65 3.09 9.25 3.81
CA ASP A 65 3.79 10.41 3.26
C ASP A 65 5.20 10.06 2.80
N GLU A 66 5.94 9.21 3.53
CA GLU A 66 7.23 8.71 3.07
C GLU A 66 7.09 7.89 1.78
N PHE A 67 6.12 6.96 1.73
CA PHE A 67 5.87 6.20 0.50
C PHE A 67 5.52 7.14 -0.67
N ALA A 68 4.64 8.11 -0.44
CA ALA A 68 4.22 9.06 -1.45
C ALA A 68 5.40 9.86 -1.99
N GLN A 69 6.27 10.32 -1.10
CA GLN A 69 7.51 11.02 -1.45
C GLN A 69 8.44 10.15 -2.29
N GLN A 70 8.64 8.88 -1.91
CA GLN A 70 9.50 7.95 -2.66
C GLN A 70 8.97 7.65 -4.07
N GLN A 71 7.64 7.61 -4.24
CA GLN A 71 7.01 7.34 -5.54
C GLN A 71 6.72 8.62 -6.35
N GLY A 72 6.98 9.81 -5.80
CA GLY A 72 6.64 11.07 -6.44
C GLY A 72 5.13 11.28 -6.63
N ILE A 73 4.31 10.69 -5.76
CA ILE A 73 2.85 10.84 -5.76
C ILE A 73 2.40 11.73 -4.61
N ARG A 74 1.14 12.16 -4.65
CA ARG A 74 0.53 12.92 -3.55
C ARG A 74 -0.78 12.27 -3.13
N PHE A 75 -0.90 11.99 -1.84
CA PHE A 75 -2.17 11.56 -1.27
C PHE A 75 -3.10 12.76 -1.04
N HIS A 76 -4.37 12.55 -1.34
CA HIS A 76 -5.47 13.48 -1.15
C HIS A 76 -6.77 12.69 -1.02
N ARG A 77 -7.86 13.36 -0.66
CA ARG A 77 -9.17 12.73 -0.39
C ARG A 77 -9.72 11.83 -1.52
N GLY A 78 -9.24 12.00 -2.76
CA GLY A 78 -9.70 11.24 -3.92
C GLY A 78 -8.97 9.90 -4.11
N ASN A 79 -7.75 9.76 -3.58
CA ASN A 79 -6.91 8.57 -3.75
C ASN A 79 -6.43 7.95 -2.42
N PHE A 80 -6.67 8.61 -1.29
CA PHE A 80 -6.36 8.14 0.05
C PHE A 80 -7.57 8.30 0.95
N ARG A 81 -7.95 7.22 1.64
CA ARG A 81 -9.11 7.22 2.54
C ARG A 81 -8.84 6.34 3.75
N GLU A 82 -9.07 6.88 4.94
CA GLU A 82 -9.28 6.07 6.14
C GLU A 82 -10.65 5.37 6.04
N ILE A 83 -10.63 4.05 6.12
CA ILE A 83 -11.82 3.18 6.02
C ILE A 83 -12.39 2.93 7.41
N MET A 84 -11.53 2.59 8.36
CA MET A 84 -11.94 2.19 9.71
C MET A 84 -10.78 2.39 10.68
N THR A 85 -11.11 2.81 11.89
CA THR A 85 -10.20 2.84 13.03
C THR A 85 -10.87 2.15 14.20
N PHE A 86 -10.12 1.29 14.89
CA PHE A 86 -10.60 0.56 16.06
C PHE A 86 -9.46 0.35 17.05
N ASN A 87 -9.83 0.17 18.31
CA ASN A 87 -8.88 -0.07 19.38
C ASN A 87 -9.43 -1.24 20.23
N TYR A 88 -8.79 -2.41 20.13
CA TYR A 88 -9.07 -3.59 20.95
C TYR A 88 -7.85 -3.94 21.80
N GLY A 89 -7.34 -2.93 22.53
CA GLY A 89 -6.10 -3.02 23.31
C GLY A 89 -4.86 -2.51 22.55
N LEU A 90 -4.96 -2.39 21.23
CA LEU A 90 -3.97 -1.78 20.35
C LEU A 90 -4.69 -0.91 19.29
N PRO A 91 -4.16 0.27 18.93
CA PRO A 91 -4.67 1.07 17.84
C PRO A 91 -4.50 0.34 16.50
N VAL A 92 -5.60 0.17 15.78
CA VAL A 92 -5.63 -0.40 14.43
C VAL A 92 -6.35 0.55 13.49
N ALA A 93 -5.78 0.73 12.30
CA ALA A 93 -6.38 1.54 11.26
C ALA A 93 -6.35 0.78 9.93
N LYS A 94 -7.42 0.96 9.15
CA LYS A 94 -7.55 0.44 7.79
C LYS A 94 -7.68 1.60 6.82
N TYR A 95 -6.90 1.57 5.75
CA TYR A 95 -6.84 2.58 4.72
C TYR A 95 -7.12 1.99 3.34
N GLY A 96 -7.61 2.82 2.42
CA GLY A 96 -7.78 2.52 1.01
C GLY A 96 -6.97 3.48 0.15
N LEU A 97 -6.12 2.92 -0.72
CA LEU A 97 -5.28 3.65 -1.65
C LEU A 97 -5.74 3.38 -3.10
N ARG A 98 -5.87 4.44 -3.90
CA ARG A 98 -6.12 4.35 -5.34
C ARG A 98 -4.94 4.89 -6.13
N GLY A 99 -4.68 4.30 -7.30
CA GLY A 99 -3.55 4.70 -8.14
C GLY A 99 -2.18 4.33 -7.58
N VAL A 100 -2.14 3.48 -6.55
CA VAL A 100 -0.92 2.92 -5.97
C VAL A 100 -0.68 1.54 -6.58
N ASN A 101 0.56 1.27 -7.00
CA ASN A 101 0.95 -0.08 -7.38
C ASN A 101 1.10 -0.94 -6.11
N CYS A 102 0.29 -1.98 -6.00
CA CYS A 102 0.24 -2.78 -4.78
C CYS A 102 1.56 -3.50 -4.49
N GLU A 103 2.27 -3.98 -5.51
CA GLU A 103 3.58 -4.64 -5.34
C GLU A 103 4.65 -3.66 -4.86
N GLN A 104 4.65 -2.42 -5.36
CA GLN A 104 5.56 -1.39 -4.87
C GLN A 104 5.29 -1.05 -3.41
N PHE A 105 4.02 -0.92 -3.02
CA PHE A 105 3.65 -0.66 -1.62
C PHE A 105 4.01 -1.84 -0.71
N ARG A 106 3.76 -3.08 -1.17
CA ARG A 106 4.16 -4.30 -0.46
C ARG A 106 5.68 -4.35 -0.24
N GLN A 107 6.47 -4.03 -1.26
CA GLN A 107 7.93 -3.97 -1.16
C GLN A 107 8.38 -2.86 -0.21
N PHE A 108 7.77 -1.68 -0.29
CA PHE A 108 8.02 -0.60 0.66
C PHE A 108 7.80 -1.05 2.11
N LEU A 109 6.63 -1.63 2.41
CA LEU A 109 6.34 -2.16 3.75
C LEU A 109 7.38 -3.17 4.22
N SER A 110 7.85 -4.07 3.35
CA SER A 110 8.88 -5.04 3.72
C SER A 110 10.23 -4.44 4.11
N GLY A 111 10.51 -3.20 3.69
CA GLY A 111 11.74 -2.47 4.03
C GLY A 111 11.58 -1.43 5.13
N VAL A 112 10.37 -1.20 5.64
CA VAL A 112 10.09 -0.21 6.69
C VAL A 112 10.74 -0.65 8.00
N LYS A 113 11.37 0.31 8.69
CA LYS A 113 11.82 0.12 10.07
C LYS A 113 10.64 0.27 11.01
N ALA A 114 10.13 -0.85 11.53
CA ALA A 114 8.98 -0.92 12.43
C ALA A 114 9.00 0.13 13.56
N GLN A 115 10.14 0.29 14.22
CA GLN A 115 10.35 1.21 15.34
C GLN A 115 10.13 2.68 14.99
N LYS A 116 10.30 3.08 13.72
CA LYS A 116 10.09 4.47 13.30
C LYS A 116 8.63 4.88 13.41
N TYR A 117 7.72 3.94 13.17
CA TYR A 117 6.28 4.16 13.09
C TYR A 117 5.51 3.38 14.16
N HIS A 118 6.23 2.86 15.16
CA HIS A 118 5.68 2.07 16.26
C HIS A 118 4.75 0.96 15.74
N LEU A 119 5.17 0.25 14.68
CA LEU A 119 4.34 -0.77 14.04
C LEU A 119 4.53 -2.13 14.68
N GLN A 120 3.43 -2.74 15.10
CA GLN A 120 3.41 -4.14 15.50
C GLN A 120 3.06 -5.07 14.34
N TYR A 121 2.13 -4.65 13.49
CA TYR A 121 1.63 -5.42 12.36
C TYR A 121 1.25 -4.52 11.19
N ALA A 122 1.50 -5.02 9.98
CA ALA A 122 1.03 -4.39 8.76
C ALA A 122 0.48 -5.46 7.80
N ALA A 123 -0.59 -5.14 7.08
CA ALA A 123 -1.08 -5.96 5.99
C ALA A 123 -1.46 -5.09 4.79
N VAL A 124 -1.23 -5.61 3.60
CA VAL A 124 -1.65 -5.01 2.34
C VAL A 124 -2.46 -6.02 1.55
N LYS A 125 -3.65 -5.61 1.13
CA LYS A 125 -4.54 -6.39 0.30
C LYS A 125 -4.56 -5.83 -1.13
N CYS A 126 -4.07 -6.66 -2.06
CA CYS A 126 -4.04 -6.45 -3.49
C CYS A 126 -5.13 -7.32 -4.12
N GLY A 127 -6.36 -6.80 -4.22
CA GLY A 127 -7.48 -7.55 -4.77
C GLY A 127 -7.79 -8.81 -3.93
N PRO A 128 -7.62 -10.04 -4.47
CA PRO A 128 -7.84 -11.28 -3.72
C PRO A 128 -6.66 -11.68 -2.82
N MET A 129 -5.48 -11.06 -2.98
CA MET A 129 -4.28 -11.43 -2.23
C MET A 129 -4.07 -10.50 -1.04
N THR A 130 -3.73 -11.07 0.11
CA THR A 130 -3.32 -10.31 1.30
C THR A 130 -1.90 -10.73 1.67
N PHE A 131 -1.04 -9.74 1.87
CA PHE A 131 0.32 -9.92 2.37
C PHE A 131 0.41 -9.30 3.75
N SER A 132 0.96 -10.04 4.70
CA SER A 132 1.05 -9.65 6.10
C SER A 132 2.50 -9.62 6.55
N PHE A 133 2.83 -8.64 7.39
CA PHE A 133 4.16 -8.39 7.93
C PHE A 133 4.08 -8.31 9.45
N CYS A 134 4.87 -9.15 10.10
CA CYS A 134 5.11 -9.07 11.53
C CYS A 134 6.25 -8.11 11.79
N MET A 135 5.94 -6.96 12.40
CA MET A 135 6.89 -5.87 12.58
C MET A 135 7.51 -5.86 13.99
N ALA A 136 6.89 -6.57 14.93
CA ALA A 136 7.41 -6.86 16.26
C ALA A 136 7.96 -8.29 16.38
N PHE A 137 8.63 -8.59 17.51
CA PHE A 137 9.11 -9.94 17.83
C PHE A 137 7.99 -10.99 17.83
N SER A 138 6.78 -10.59 18.22
CA SER A 138 5.58 -11.41 18.13
C SER A 138 4.39 -10.58 17.69
N CYS A 139 3.66 -11.09 16.70
CA CYS A 139 2.36 -10.60 16.29
C CYS A 139 1.43 -11.79 16.05
N THR A 140 0.18 -11.66 16.47
CA THR A 140 -0.87 -12.65 16.25
C THR A 140 -1.93 -12.02 15.34
N PRO A 141 -1.93 -12.33 14.03
CA PRO A 141 -2.84 -11.72 13.05
C PRO A 141 -4.31 -11.81 13.45
N GLU A 142 -4.68 -12.89 14.15
CA GLU A 142 -6.02 -13.17 14.67
C GLU A 142 -6.55 -12.10 15.64
N ASN A 143 -5.68 -11.32 16.26
CA ASN A 143 -6.07 -10.22 17.13
C ASN A 143 -6.52 -8.97 16.36
N PHE A 144 -6.25 -8.91 15.06
CA PHE A 144 -6.40 -7.68 14.25
C PHE A 144 -7.49 -7.77 13.18
N PHE A 145 -8.02 -8.97 12.93
CA PHE A 145 -9.21 -9.16 12.11
C PHE A 145 -10.40 -9.46 13.03
N PRO A 146 -11.53 -8.74 12.90
CA PRO A 146 -12.73 -9.13 13.63
C PRO A 146 -13.07 -10.56 13.26
N GLN A 147 -13.01 -11.47 14.24
CA GLN A 147 -13.45 -12.84 14.05
C GLN A 147 -14.94 -12.78 13.68
N SER A 148 -15.27 -13.14 12.44
CA SER A 148 -16.65 -13.40 12.08
C SER A 148 -17.09 -14.69 12.77
N GLY A 149 -17.59 -14.57 14.00
CA GLY A 149 -18.39 -15.58 14.69
C GLY A 149 -17.65 -16.73 15.37
N ASN A 150 -17.70 -16.76 16.70
CA ASN A 150 -18.41 -17.81 17.44
C ASN A 150 -18.55 -17.40 18.91
N SER A 151 -19.63 -16.68 19.24
CA SER A 151 -20.21 -16.75 20.58
C SER A 151 -20.90 -18.11 20.71
N SER A 152 -20.19 -19.09 21.26
CA SER A 152 -20.76 -20.35 21.74
C SER A 152 -19.94 -20.81 22.94
N GLY A 153 -20.55 -20.75 24.12
CA GLY A 153 -19.98 -21.10 25.40
C GLY A 153 -20.78 -20.44 26.51
#